data_AF-A0A2W6SGH5-F1
#
_entry.id   AF-A0A2W6SGH5-F1
#
_cell.length_a   1.000
_cell.length_b   1.000
_cell.length_c   1.000
_cell.angle_alpha   90.00
_cell.angle_beta   90.00
_cell.angle_gamma   90.00
#
_symmetry.space_group_name_H-M   'P 1'
#
loop_
_entity.id
_entity.type
_entity.pdbx_description
1 polymer ?
#
loop_
_entity_poly.entity_id
_entity_poly.type
_entity_poly.pdbx_seq_one_letter_code
_entity_poly.pdbx_strand_id
1 'polypeptide(L)' 'MKPIPISAARRIAEDYGYDQVVIYGRKVGADPDPHGEHLTTYGVSAEHCAVAARMADVLKTFMGWKA' A
#
# COMPACT_ATOMS: atom_id res chain seq x y z
N MET A 1 -12.25 -5.87 5.98
CA MET A 1 -10.95 -6.10 6.62
C MET A 1 -10.47 -4.82 7.26
N LYS A 2 -9.59 -4.89 8.26
CA LYS A 2 -8.99 -3.66 8.81
C LYS A 2 -7.94 -3.15 7.81
N PRO A 3 -7.96 -1.87 7.42
CA PRO A 3 -6.91 -1.31 6.57
C PRO A 3 -5.57 -1.36 7.29
N ILE A 4 -4.49 -1.56 6.54
CA ILE A 4 -3.14 -1.50 7.10
C ILE A 4 -2.82 -0.02 7.34
N PRO A 5 -2.58 0.44 8.59
CA PRO A 5 -2.33 1.85 8.85
C PRO A 5 -0.95 2.26 8.31
N ILE A 6 -0.77 3.54 8.00
CA ILE A 6 0.52 4.09 7.57
C ILE A 6 1.64 3.87 8.61
N SER A 7 1.29 3.81 9.90
CA SER A 7 2.26 3.50 10.97
C SER A 7 2.89 2.11 10.82
N ALA A 8 2.19 1.14 10.23
CA ALA A 8 2.77 -0.18 9.94
C ALA A 8 3.80 -0.09 8.79
N ALA A 9 3.51 0.68 7.75
CA ALA A 9 4.46 0.93 6.66
C ALA A 9 5.68 1.72 7.13
N ARG A 10 5.48 2.73 7.97
CA ARG A 10 6.57 3.47 8.63
C ARG A 10 7.47 2.54 9.46
N ARG A 11 6.90 1.67 10.28
CA ARG A 11 7.69 0.73 11.08
C ARG A 11 8.56 -0.17 10.20
N ILE A 12 8.01 -0.72 9.12
CA ILE A 12 8.80 -1.52 8.16
C ILE A 12 9.93 -0.69 7.53
N ALA A 13 9.65 0.57 7.18
CA ALA A 13 10.66 1.46 6.63
C ALA A 13 11.83 1.68 7.62
N GLU A 14 11.51 1.94 8.89
CA GLU A 14 12.48 2.15 9.97
C GLU A 14 13.26 0.86 10.33
N ASP A 15 12.58 -0.28 10.43
CA ASP A 15 13.18 -1.56 10.82
C ASP A 15 14.18 -2.09 9.78
N TYR A 16 13.97 -1.78 8.50
CA TYR A 16 14.75 -2.33 7.38
C TYR A 16 15.56 -1.27 6.62
N GLY A 17 15.50 0.00 7.01
CA GLY A 17 16.29 1.08 6.42
C GLY A 17 15.83 1.52 5.03
N TYR A 18 14.53 1.51 4.75
CA TYR A 18 13.95 1.99 3.49
C TYR A 18 13.41 3.41 3.61
N ASP A 19 13.58 4.22 2.57
CA ASP A 19 13.00 5.58 2.51
C ASP A 19 11.56 5.61 1.96
N GLN A 20 11.12 4.51 1.33
CA GLN A 20 9.79 4.35 0.74
C GLN A 20 9.31 2.91 0.94
N VAL A 21 8.04 2.73 1.31
CA VAL A 21 7.41 1.41 1.46
C VAL A 21 6.02 1.45 0.84
N VAL A 22 5.71 0.43 0.03
CA VAL A 22 4.38 0.14 -0.49
C VAL A 22 3.97 -1.23 0.03
N ILE A 23 2.86 -1.29 0.77
CA ILE A 23 2.28 -2.54 1.26
C ILE A 23 1.02 -2.83 0.46
N TYR A 24 1.04 -3.96 -0.25
CA TYR A 24 -0.16 -4.54 -0.85
C TYR A 24 -0.61 -5.75 -0.03
N GLY A 25 -1.87 -5.75 0.37
CA GLY A 25 -2.50 -6.87 1.07
C GLY A 25 -3.68 -7.39 0.27
N ARG A 26 -3.70 -8.70 0.01
CA ARG A 26 -4.82 -9.40 -0.61
C ARG A 26 -5.27 -10.53 0.31
N LYS A 27 -6.57 -10.60 0.61
CA LYS A 27 -7.15 -11.80 1.22
C LYS A 27 -7.51 -12.79 0.11
N VAL A 28 -7.39 -14.09 0.36
CA VAL A 28 -7.81 -15.15 -0.57
C VAL A 28 -8.73 -16.13 0.17
N GLY A 29 -9.70 -16.73 -0.52
CA GLY A 29 -10.54 -17.84 -0.05
C GLY A 29 -11.78 -17.51 0.80
N ALA A 30 -12.34 -16.30 0.76
CA ALA A 30 -13.61 -15.94 1.42
C ALA A 30 -14.76 -15.64 0.43
N ASP A 31 -15.93 -16.22 0.69
CA ASP A 31 -17.21 -16.04 -0.05
C ASP A 31 -17.95 -14.75 0.43
N PRO A 32 -18.51 -13.92 -0.47
CA PRO A 32 -18.39 -13.96 -1.93
C PRO A 32 -17.06 -13.43 -2.45
N ASP A 33 -16.60 -14.02 -3.55
CA ASP A 33 -15.50 -13.53 -4.36
C ASP A 33 -15.97 -12.26 -5.10
N PRO A 34 -15.23 -11.13 -5.10
CA PRO A 34 -13.82 -11.01 -4.81
C PRO A 34 -13.49 -10.70 -3.35
N HIS A 35 -12.42 -11.34 -2.89
CA HIS A 35 -11.77 -10.98 -1.64
C HIS A 35 -11.24 -9.55 -1.66
N GLY A 36 -11.26 -8.91 -0.49
CA GLY A 36 -10.78 -7.54 -0.36
C GLY A 36 -9.27 -7.42 -0.59
N GLU A 37 -8.91 -6.26 -1.10
CA GLU A 37 -7.54 -5.86 -1.34
C GLU A 37 -7.30 -4.50 -0.69
N HIS A 38 -6.05 -4.22 -0.35
CA HIS A 38 -5.67 -3.01 0.36
C HIS A 38 -4.29 -2.56 -0.06
N LEU A 39 -4.08 -1.24 -0.16
CA LEU A 39 -2.80 -0.64 -0.46
C LEU A 39 -2.50 0.48 0.54
N THR A 40 -1.31 0.45 1.14
CA THR A 40 -0.77 1.54 1.98
C THR A 40 0.57 1.95 1.45
N THR A 41 0.81 3.25 1.37
CA THR A 41 2.10 3.80 1.00
C THR A 41 2.67 4.69 2.09
N TYR A 42 3.99 4.73 2.13
CA TYR A 42 4.77 5.54 3.05
C TYR A 42 6.02 6.08 2.33
N GLY A 43 6.39 7.31 2.66
CA GLY A 43 7.68 7.90 2.32
C GLY A 43 8.23 8.69 3.51
N VAL A 44 9.55 8.73 3.64
CA VAL A 44 10.24 9.41 4.76
C VAL A 44 10.14 10.94 4.70
N SER A 45 10.00 11.50 3.49
CA SER A 45 9.82 12.93 3.23
C SER A 45 8.60 13.19 2.34
N ALA A 46 8.25 14.46 2.13
CA ALA A 46 7.17 14.86 1.23
C ALA A 46 7.41 14.38 -0.22
N GLU A 47 8.64 14.48 -0.70
CA GLU A 47 9.05 14.04 -2.04
C GLU A 47 8.92 12.51 -2.17
N HIS A 48 9.35 11.76 -1.14
CA HIS A 48 9.22 10.31 -1.10
C HIS A 48 7.76 9.87 -1.02
N CYS A 49 6.94 10.57 -0.23
CA CYS A 49 5.48 10.36 -0.20
C CYS A 49 4.86 10.58 -1.58
N ALA A 50 5.27 11.62 -2.31
CA ALA A 50 4.76 11.90 -3.64
C ALA A 50 5.14 10.80 -4.66
N VAL A 51 6.36 10.26 -4.59
CA VAL A 51 6.77 9.11 -5.41
C VAL A 51 5.94 7.87 -5.05
N ALA A 52 5.81 7.56 -3.76
CA ALA A 52 5.06 6.41 -3.28
C ALA A 52 3.57 6.49 -3.67
N ALA A 53 2.97 7.68 -3.65
CA ALA A 53 1.60 7.92 -4.13
C ALA A 53 1.47 7.63 -5.64
N ARG A 54 2.40 8.13 -6.47
CA ARG A 54 2.38 7.83 -7.92
C ARG A 54 2.51 6.34 -8.21
N MET A 55 3.37 5.62 -7.47
CA MET A 55 3.44 4.16 -7.58
C MET A 55 2.12 3.50 -7.20
N ALA A 56 1.46 3.99 -6.15
CA ALA A 56 0.16 3.49 -5.73
C ALA A 56 -0.90 3.64 -6.83
N ASP A 57 -0.92 4.78 -7.51
CA ASP A 57 -1.89 5.06 -8.56
C ASP A 57 -1.68 4.20 -9.80
N VAL A 58 -0.42 3.93 -10.15
CA VAL A 58 -0.07 2.96 -11.22
C VAL A 58 -0.53 1.55 -10.84
N LEU A 59 -0.28 1.11 -9.60
CA LEU A 59 -0.72 -0.20 -9.12
C LEU A 59 -2.24 -0.31 -9.12
N LYS A 60 -2.97 0.68 -8.60
CA LYS A 60 -4.44 0.73 -8.64
C LYS A 60 -4.98 0.59 -10.06
N THR A 61 -4.37 1.32 -11.01
CA THR A 61 -4.71 1.23 -12.43
C THR A 61 -4.52 -0.19 -12.96
N PHE A 62 -3.37 -0.81 -12.68
CA PHE A 62 -3.07 -2.20 -13.09
C PHE A 62 -4.08 -3.21 -12.48
N MET A 63 -4.50 -2.98 -11.24
CA MET A 63 -5.48 -3.81 -10.54
C MET A 63 -6.93 -3.54 -10.96
N GLY A 64 -7.17 -2.57 -11.84
CA GLY A 64 -8.52 -2.17 -12.26
C GLY A 64 -9.32 -1.44 -11.17
N TRP A 65 -8.66 -0.96 -10.12
CA TRP A 65 -9.29 -0.13 -9.10
C TRP A 65 -9.51 1.24 -9.72
N LYS A 66 -10.75 1.75 -9.70
CA LYS A 66 -11.02 3.12 -10.17
C LYS A 66 -10.12 4.09 -9.40
N ALA A 67 -9.35 4.87 -10.15
CA ALA A 67 -8.55 5.97 -9.62
C ALA A 67 -9.46 7.08 -9.06
#